data_AF-A0A7C5BIX4-F1
#
_entry.id   AF-A0A7C5BIX4-F1
#
_cell.length_a   1.000
_cell.length_b   1.000
_cell.length_c   1.000
_cell.angle_alpha   90.00
_cell.angle_beta   90.00
_cell.angle_gamma   90.00
#
_symmetry.space_group_name_H-M   'P 1'
#
loop_
_entity.id
_entity.type
_entity.pdbx_description
1 polymer ?
#
loop_
_entity_poly.entity_id
_entity_poly.type
_entity_poly.pdbx_seq_one_letter_code
_entity_poly.pdbx_strand_id
1 'polypeptide(L)'
;MPKSISIEVVPEVLTWLRESSSWKIDEVSKRLGTTSEVIKDLESGKRNPTLRQLHVLSDLYQRPLESFFLSNPKQEKPLPKITDT
;
A
#
# COMPACT_ATOMS: atom_id res chain seq x y z
N MET A 1 17.18 -17.89 -7.17
CA MET A 1 16.24 -17.06 -6.37
C MET A 1 14.87 -17.70 -6.42
N PRO A 2 14.11 -17.76 -5.32
CA PRO A 2 12.75 -18.29 -5.36
C PRO A 2 11.89 -17.46 -6.33
N LYS A 3 11.01 -18.14 -7.08
CA LYS A 3 10.16 -17.51 -8.10
C LYS A 3 9.16 -16.58 -7.42
N SER A 4 9.18 -15.29 -7.78
CA SER A 4 8.22 -14.30 -7.26
C SER A 4 6.94 -14.35 -8.08
N ILE A 5 5.80 -14.54 -7.41
CA ILE A 5 4.47 -14.47 -8.03
C ILE A 5 4.02 -13.02 -8.05
N SER A 6 3.78 -12.47 -9.23
CA SER A 6 3.16 -11.16 -9.43
C SER A 6 1.64 -11.27 -9.26
N ILE A 7 1.04 -10.31 -8.56
CA ILE A 7 -0.37 -10.27 -8.21
C ILE A 7 -0.97 -8.99 -8.76
N GLU A 8 -2.05 -9.11 -9.52
CA GLU A 8 -2.81 -7.96 -9.99
C GLU A 8 -3.65 -7.39 -8.83
N VAL A 9 -3.59 -6.08 -8.64
CA VAL A 9 -4.31 -5.34 -7.60
C VAL A 9 -4.82 -4.01 -8.17
N VAL A 10 -5.81 -3.43 -7.51
CA VAL A 10 -6.33 -2.11 -7.90
C VAL A 10 -5.34 -1.02 -7.45
N PRO A 11 -4.77 -0.20 -8.35
CA PRO A 11 -3.74 0.78 -7.98
C PRO A 11 -4.23 1.81 -6.95
N GLU A 12 -5.48 2.26 -7.08
CA GLU A 12 -6.11 3.19 -6.14
C GLU A 12 -6.19 2.63 -4.72
N VAL A 13 -6.37 1.31 -4.57
CA VAL A 13 -6.39 0.62 -3.27
C VAL A 13 -4.99 0.62 -2.65
N LEU A 14 -3.93 0.44 -3.43
CA LEU A 14 -2.55 0.54 -2.93
C LEU A 14 -2.26 1.92 -2.37
N THR A 15 -2.58 2.96 -3.15
CA THR A 15 -2.40 4.36 -2.74
C THR A 15 -3.18 4.66 -1.46
N TRP A 16 -4.45 4.26 -1.43
CA TRP A 16 -5.30 4.42 -0.26
C TRP A 16 -4.75 3.71 0.98
N LEU A 17 -4.30 2.46 0.86
CA LEU A 17 -3.73 1.71 1.99
C LEU A 17 -2.49 2.39 2.57
N ARG A 18 -1.62 2.94 1.71
CA ARG A 18 -0.44 3.68 2.15
C ARG A 18 -0.84 4.98 2.87
N GLU A 19 -1.68 5.79 2.25
CA GLU A 19 -2.04 7.13 2.74
C GLU A 19 -2.90 7.08 4.00
N SER A 20 -3.90 6.20 4.04
CA SER A 20 -4.72 5.97 5.24
C SER A 20 -3.89 5.45 6.43
N SER A 21 -2.73 4.84 6.14
CA SER A 21 -1.80 4.36 7.16
C SER A 21 -0.66 5.36 7.43
N SER A 22 -0.76 6.59 6.90
CA SER A 22 0.19 7.70 7.09
C SER A 22 1.63 7.43 6.65
N TRP A 23 1.85 6.51 5.70
CA TRP A 23 3.19 6.17 5.21
C TRP A 23 3.61 7.01 4.01
N LYS A 24 4.87 7.45 4.00
CA LYS A 24 5.46 8.14 2.84
C LYS A 24 6.09 7.14 1.87
N ILE A 25 6.09 7.48 0.58
CA ILE A 25 6.64 6.66 -0.49
C ILE A 25 8.12 6.27 -0.22
N ASP A 26 8.93 7.18 0.30
CA ASP A 26 10.34 6.93 0.57
C ASP A 26 10.58 6.00 1.78
N GLU A 27 9.69 6.02 2.76
CA GLU A 27 9.74 5.10 3.91
C GLU A 27 9.36 3.68 3.47
N VAL A 28 8.31 3.57 2.65
CA VAL A 28 7.86 2.30 2.07
C VAL A 28 8.94 1.69 1.18
N SER A 29 9.58 2.49 0.32
CA SER A 29 10.62 2.01 -0.59
C SER A 29 11.83 1.46 0.17
N LYS A 30 12.28 2.16 1.22
CA LYS A 30 13.32 1.67 2.14
C LYS A 30 12.93 0.34 2.79
N ARG A 31 11.68 0.20 3.25
CA ARG A 31 11.20 -1.04 3.89
C ARG A 31 11.15 -2.23 2.92
N LEU A 32 10.78 -1.99 1.66
CA LEU A 32 10.77 -3.01 0.61
C LEU A 32 12.16 -3.26 0.00
N GLY A 33 13.19 -2.48 0.35
CA GLY A 33 14.51 -2.56 -0.27
C GLY A 33 14.50 -2.22 -1.76
N THR A 34 13.66 -1.25 -2.15
CA THR A 34 13.46 -0.82 -3.54
C THR A 34 13.56 0.71 -3.66
N THR A 35 13.45 1.24 -4.87
CA THR A 35 13.42 2.69 -5.11
C THR A 35 12.02 3.26 -4.95
N SER A 36 11.92 4.55 -4.63
CA SER A 36 10.64 5.28 -4.57
C SER A 36 9.88 5.24 -5.90
N GLU A 37 10.59 5.18 -7.02
CA GLU A 37 9.97 5.06 -8.35
C GLU A 37 9.20 3.74 -8.49
N VAL A 38 9.74 2.63 -7.97
CA VAL A 38 9.02 1.35 -7.99
C VAL A 38 7.71 1.45 -7.21
N ILE A 39 7.68 2.14 -6.08
CA ILE A 39 6.43 2.33 -5.32
C ILE A 39 5.41 3.13 -6.13
N LYS A 40 5.85 4.20 -6.81
CA LYS A 40 4.97 4.98 -7.72
C LYS A 40 4.47 4.15 -8.90
N ASP A 41 5.29 3.26 -9.45
CA ASP A 41 4.89 2.36 -10.53
C ASP A 41 3.83 1.34 -10.06
N LEU A 42 3.93 0.88 -8.80
CA LEU A 42 2.89 0.04 -8.18
C LEU A 42 1.59 0.83 -8.00
N GLU A 43 1.66 2.02 -7.41
CA GLU A 43 0.51 2.88 -7.11
C GLU A 43 -0.15 3.48 -8.37
N SER A 44 0.56 3.55 -9.50
CA SER A 44 0.02 3.96 -10.80
C SER A 44 -0.46 2.80 -11.68
N GLY A 45 -0.25 1.55 -11.26
CA GLY A 45 -0.62 0.36 -12.04
C GLY A 45 0.31 0.05 -13.22
N LYS A 46 1.43 0.76 -13.37
CA LYS A 46 2.47 0.41 -14.35
C LYS A 46 3.15 -0.92 -14.04
N ARG A 47 3.13 -1.32 -12.76
CA ARG A 47 3.74 -2.54 -12.27
C ARG A 47 2.83 -3.24 -11.26
N ASN A 48 2.77 -4.57 -11.34
CA ASN A 48 2.09 -5.38 -10.34
C ASN A 48 3.04 -5.71 -9.17
N PRO A 49 2.55 -5.65 -7.91
CA PRO A 49 3.32 -6.10 -6.76
C PRO A 49 3.46 -7.62 -6.78
N THR A 50 4.47 -8.10 -6.07
CA THR A 50 4.62 -9.53 -5.78
C THR A 50 3.88 -9.90 -4.51
N LEU A 51 3.47 -11.16 -4.37
CA LEU A 51 2.83 -11.65 -3.13
C LEU A 51 3.69 -11.37 -1.88
N ARG A 52 5.02 -11.48 -2.02
CA ARG A 52 5.96 -11.14 -0.93
C ARG A 52 5.92 -9.66 -0.56
N GLN A 53 5.85 -8.77 -1.56
CA GLN A 53 5.69 -7.33 -1.29
C GLN A 53 4.36 -7.06 -0.60
N LEU A 54 3.27 -7.67 -1.04
CA LEU A 54 1.96 -7.52 -0.39
C LEU A 54 1.98 -7.95 1.08
N HIS A 55 2.66 -9.04 1.43
CA HIS A 55 2.85 -9.43 2.83
C HIS A 55 3.60 -8.38 3.64
N VAL A 56 4.72 -7.87 3.12
CA VAL A 56 5.49 -6.83 3.83
C VAL A 56 4.68 -5.54 3.99
N LEU A 57 3.91 -5.17 2.98
CA LEU A 57 3.04 -3.99 3.02
C LEU A 57 1.85 -4.18 3.99
N SER A 58 1.26 -5.38 4.05
CA SER A 58 0.24 -5.77 5.04
C SER A 58 0.76 -5.52 6.46
N ASP A 59 1.96 -6.02 6.77
CA ASP A 59 2.58 -5.82 8.07
C ASP A 59 2.94 -4.35 8.32
N LEU A 60 3.44 -3.64 7.31
CA LEU A 60 3.83 -2.23 7.44
C LEU A 60 2.63 -1.32 7.69
N TYR A 61 1.55 -1.52 6.95
CA TYR A 61 0.34 -0.71 7.02
C TYR A 61 -0.60 -1.14 8.14
N GLN A 62 -0.30 -2.25 8.84
CA GLN A 62 -1.15 -2.82 9.87
C GLN A 62 -2.57 -3.09 9.33
N ARG A 63 -2.64 -3.64 8.11
CA ARG A 63 -3.88 -3.98 7.41
C ARG A 63 -3.85 -5.46 7.01
N PRO A 64 -4.97 -6.20 7.15
CA PRO A 64 -5.04 -7.57 6.64
C PRO A 64 -4.72 -7.64 5.14
N LEU A 65 -4.06 -8.71 4.71
CA LEU A 65 -3.64 -8.92 3.33
C LEU A 65 -4.82 -8.85 2.33
N GLU A 66 -6.00 -9.29 2.77
CA GLU A 66 -7.26 -9.24 2.01
C GLU A 66 -7.64 -7.81 1.61
N SER A 67 -7.17 -6.80 2.35
CA SER A 67 -7.43 -5.39 2.06
C SER A 67 -6.84 -4.94 0.72
N PHE A 68 -5.80 -5.61 0.24
CA PHE A 68 -5.17 -5.32 -1.07
C PHE A 68 -6.01 -5.83 -2.26
N PHE A 69 -7.00 -6.69 -1.99
CA PHE A 69 -7.87 -7.29 -3.00
C PHE A 69 -9.26 -6.65 -3.05
N LEU A 70 -9.44 -5.49 -2.43
CA LEU A 70 -10.65 -4.71 -2.55
C LEU A 70 -10.81 -4.19 -3.99
N SER A 71 -12.05 -4.13 -4.46
CA SER A 71 -12.36 -3.58 -5.79
C SER A 71 -12.23 -2.05 -5.85
N ASN A 72 -12.32 -1.38 -4.70
CA ASN A 72 -12.15 0.07 -4.57
C ASN A 72 -11.68 0.46 -3.15
N PRO A 73 -11.10 1.66 -2.98
CA PRO A 73 -10.80 2.22 -1.66
C PRO A 73 -12.04 2.31 -0.77
N LYS A 74 -11.89 2.02 0.52
CA LYS A 74 -12.98 2.23 1.48
C LYS A 74 -13.00 3.68 1.95
N GLN A 75 -14.20 4.24 2.11
CA GLN A 75 -14.37 5.51 2.78
C GLN A 75 -14.00 5.36 4.26
N GLU A 76 -12.95 6.03 4.69
CA GLU A 76 -12.62 6.12 6.11
C GLU A 76 -13.41 7.24 6.76
N LYS A 77 -13.86 7.01 7.99
CA LYS A 77 -14.50 8.08 8.76
C LYS A 77 -13.47 9.18 8.98
N PRO A 78 -13.82 10.46 8.77
CA PRO A 78 -12.90 11.55 9.02
C PRO A 78 -12.45 11.51 10.49
N LEU A 79 -11.19 11.83 10.72
CA LEU A 79 -10.66 11.97 12.07
C LEU A 79 -11.53 12.97 12.85
N PRO A 80 -11.87 12.68 14.12
CA PRO A 80 -12.59 13.62 14.94
C PRO A 80 -11.80 14.93 14.98
N LYS A 81 -12.47 16.05 14.68
CA LYS A 81 -11.88 17.37 14.84
C LYS A 81 -11.65 17.56 16.34
N ILE A 82 -10.39 17.63 16.76
CA ILE A 82 -10.06 18.07 18.11
C ILE A 82 -10.44 19.56 18.11
N THR A 83 -11.61 19.89 18.65
CA THR A 83 -11.95 21.27 18.95
C THR A 83 -11.12 21.67 20.16
N ASP A 84 -10.00 22.34 19.92
CA ASP A 84 -9.25 23.01 20.97
C ASP A 84 -10.22 23.97 21.69
N THR A 85 -10.55 23.64 22.95
CA THR A 85 -11.31 24.47 23.89
C THR A 85 -10.35 24.97 24.94
#